data_AF-A0A2D4JW81-F1
#
_entry.id   AF-A0A2D4JW81-F1
#
_cell.length_a   1.000
_cell.length_b   1.000
_cell.length_c   1.000
_cell.angle_alpha   90.00
_cell.angle_beta   90.00
_cell.angle_gamma   90.00
#
_symmetry.space_group_name_H-M   'P 1'
#
loop_
_entity.id
_entity.type
_entity.pdbx_description
1 polymer ?
#
loop_
_entity_poly.entity_id
_entity_poly.type
_entity_poly.pdbx_seq_one_letter_code
_entity_poly.pdbx_strand_id
1 'polypeptide(L)'
;FDYEALDPRMAYYIMRDLEALITDKSFTNQQFAVGNNLYTVQKTTNFEYVDPVDGTVTKRQGLRIIFTDASRLIFRLSASSHVRATLRIYAESYEKDPSKHEKEPQAVLSPLIAIALKISQIHERTGRKGPTVIT
;
A
#
# COMPACT_ATOMS: atom_id res chain seq x y z
N PHE A 1 -3.15 6.55 -5.29
CA PHE A 1 -2.98 5.88 -6.59
C PHE A 1 -4.10 4.86 -6.74
N ASP A 2 -5.05 5.15 -7.61
CA ASP A 2 -6.25 4.32 -7.77
C ASP A 2 -6.21 3.58 -9.10
N TYR A 3 -6.34 2.26 -9.02
CA TYR A 3 -6.44 1.36 -10.17
C TYR A 3 -7.90 0.90 -10.26
N GLU A 4 -8.67 1.62 -11.08
CA GLU A 4 -10.10 1.38 -11.23
C GLU A 4 -10.38 0.36 -12.34
N ALA A 5 -11.56 -0.26 -12.29
CA ALA A 5 -12.02 -1.23 -13.28
C ALA A 5 -11.04 -2.38 -13.53
N LEU A 6 -10.44 -2.89 -12.45
CA LEU A 6 -9.66 -4.13 -12.50
C LEU A 6 -10.59 -5.35 -12.55
N ASP A 7 -10.09 -6.44 -13.14
CA ASP A 7 -10.70 -7.75 -12.99
C ASP A 7 -10.75 -8.12 -11.48
N PRO A 8 -11.94 -8.42 -10.93
CA PRO A 8 -12.07 -8.68 -9.50
C PRO A 8 -11.26 -9.87 -9.00
N ARG A 9 -11.12 -10.93 -9.82
CA ARG A 9 -10.38 -12.14 -9.44
C ARG A 9 -8.88 -11.85 -9.39
N MET A 10 -8.36 -11.10 -10.35
CA MET A 10 -6.98 -10.64 -10.35
C MET A 10 -6.68 -9.73 -9.15
N ALA A 11 -7.55 -8.76 -8.89
CA ALA A 11 -7.39 -7.85 -7.75
C ALA A 11 -7.41 -8.59 -6.41
N TYR A 12 -8.27 -9.60 -6.28
CA TYR A 12 -8.28 -10.50 -5.13
C TYR A 12 -6.94 -11.23 -4.95
N TYR A 13 -6.39 -11.84 -6.00
CA TYR A 13 -5.12 -12.56 -5.90
C TYR A 13 -3.93 -11.65 -5.63
N ILE A 14 -3.91 -10.42 -6.17
CA ILE A 14 -2.90 -9.40 -5.82
C ILE A 14 -2.93 -9.16 -4.32
N MET A 15 -4.11 -8.87 -3.75
CA MET A 15 -4.23 -8.57 -2.32
C MET A 15 -3.90 -9.78 -1.45
N ARG A 16 -4.34 -10.98 -1.83
CA ARG A 16 -4.04 -12.22 -1.11
C ARG A 16 -2.53 -12.50 -1.08
N ASP A 17 -1.87 -12.41 -2.23
CA ASP A 17 -0.43 -12.70 -2.34
C ASP A 17 0.39 -11.64 -1.61
N LEU A 18 -0.02 -10.37 -1.69
CA LEU A 18 0.58 -9.29 -0.92
C LEU A 18 0.38 -9.50 0.58
N GLU A 19 -0.81 -9.91 1.03
CA GLU A 19 -1.06 -10.24 2.43
C GLU A 19 -0.12 -11.36 2.91
N ALA A 20 0.00 -12.45 2.15
CA ALA A 20 0.91 -13.55 2.47
C ALA A 20 2.37 -13.09 2.54
N LEU A 21 2.81 -12.25 1.58
CA LEU A 21 4.16 -11.69 1.58
C LEU A 21 4.43 -10.85 2.82
N ILE A 22 3.56 -9.91 3.15
CA ILE A 22 3.82 -8.95 4.23
C ILE A 22 3.60 -9.55 5.62
N THR A 23 2.87 -10.65 5.73
CA THR A 23 2.65 -11.38 7.00
C THR A 23 3.70 -12.44 7.27
N ASP A 24 4.56 -12.73 6.29
CA ASP A 24 5.72 -13.58 6.51
C ASP A 24 6.67 -12.96 7.56
N LYS A 25 7.20 -13.81 8.45
CA LYS A 25 8.06 -13.36 9.55
C LYS A 25 9.33 -12.68 9.05
N SER A 26 9.85 -13.07 7.88
CA SER A 26 11.05 -12.51 7.27
C SER A 26 10.82 -11.12 6.67
N PHE A 27 9.57 -10.71 6.48
CA PHE A 27 9.25 -9.39 5.91
C PHE A 27 9.49 -8.25 6.91
N THR A 28 9.39 -8.53 8.21
CA THR A 28 9.76 -7.55 9.25
C THR A 28 11.28 -7.35 9.24
N ASN A 29 11.74 -6.11 9.38
CA ASN A 29 13.13 -5.67 9.21
C ASN A 29 13.68 -5.79 7.78
N GLN A 30 12.87 -6.19 6.80
CA GLN A 30 13.29 -6.12 5.40
C GLN A 30 13.56 -4.67 5.02
N GLN A 31 14.59 -4.46 4.20
CA GLN A 31 15.01 -3.15 3.72
C GLN A 31 14.73 -2.99 2.23
N PHE A 32 14.22 -1.83 1.86
CA PHE A 32 13.99 -1.43 0.48
C PHE A 32 14.80 -0.18 0.17
N ALA A 33 15.76 -0.32 -0.76
CA ALA A 33 16.55 0.80 -1.26
C ALA A 33 15.99 1.27 -2.61
N VAL A 34 15.68 2.56 -2.72
CA VAL A 34 15.26 3.20 -3.97
C VAL A 34 15.99 4.54 -4.11
N GLY A 35 16.95 4.58 -5.04
CA GLY A 35 17.90 5.69 -5.13
C GLY A 35 18.68 5.84 -3.82
N ASN A 36 18.63 7.02 -3.22
CA ASN A 36 19.30 7.33 -1.96
C ASN A 36 18.42 7.07 -0.72
N ASN A 37 17.18 6.61 -0.90
CA ASN A 37 16.25 6.37 0.20
C ASN A 37 16.30 4.90 0.63
N LEU A 38 16.33 4.67 1.95
CA LEU A 38 16.33 3.35 2.56
C LEU A 38 15.14 3.24 3.52
N TYR A 39 14.23 2.32 3.24
CA TYR A 39 13.04 2.07 4.05
C TYR A 39 13.16 0.71 4.74
N THR A 40 13.14 0.70 6.07
CA THR A 40 13.16 -0.54 6.87
C THR A 40 11.77 -0.83 7.40
N VAL A 41 11.23 -2.02 7.11
CA VAL A 41 9.91 -2.43 7.59
C VAL A 41 9.93 -2.58 9.11
N GLN A 42 9.14 -1.77 9.80
CA GLN A 42 8.95 -1.85 11.25
C GLN A 42 7.82 -2.80 11.61
N LYS A 43 6.68 -2.71 10.91
CA LYS A 43 5.48 -3.47 11.21
C LYS A 43 4.59 -3.62 9.99
N THR A 44 3.95 -4.77 9.87
CA THR A 44 2.89 -5.01 8.89
C THR A 44 1.61 -5.42 9.59
N THR A 45 0.45 -5.05 9.03
CA THR A 45 -0.86 -5.46 9.56
C THR A 45 -1.87 -5.57 8.43
N ASN A 46 -2.82 -6.49 8.55
CA ASN A 46 -4.11 -6.37 7.87
C ASN A 46 -5.07 -5.67 8.82
N PHE A 47 -5.55 -4.48 8.47
CA PHE A 47 -6.30 -3.63 9.39
C PHE A 47 -7.66 -4.25 9.74
N GLU A 48 -7.94 -4.30 11.04
CA GLU A 48 -9.22 -4.70 11.60
C GLU A 48 -9.71 -3.58 12.52
N TYR A 49 -11.00 -3.30 12.48
CA TYR A 49 -11.66 -2.32 13.33
C TYR A 49 -12.71 -3.02 14.20
N VAL A 50 -12.70 -2.70 15.49
CA VAL A 50 -13.74 -3.12 16.44
C VAL A 50 -14.51 -1.87 16.82
N ASP A 51 -15.80 -1.83 16.48
CA ASP A 51 -16.67 -0.72 16.81
C ASP A 51 -16.87 -0.67 18.34
N PRO A 52 -16.55 0.45 19.00
CA PRO A 52 -16.65 0.55 20.46
C PRO A 52 -18.10 0.70 20.97
N VAL A 53 -19.07 0.95 20.09
CA VAL A 53 -20.49 1.13 20.44
C VAL A 53 -21.21 -0.21 20.50
N ASP A 54 -21.03 -1.06 19.47
CA ASP A 54 -21.76 -2.32 19.34
C ASP A 54 -20.86 -3.57 19.32
N GLY A 55 -19.53 -3.40 19.33
CA GLY A 55 -18.56 -4.49 19.32
C GLY A 55 -18.36 -5.15 17.96
N THR A 56 -18.96 -4.62 16.88
CA THR A 56 -18.86 -5.19 15.54
C THR A 56 -17.41 -5.19 15.06
N VAL A 57 -16.93 -6.36 14.61
CA VAL A 57 -15.56 -6.52 14.11
C VAL A 57 -15.56 -6.51 12.59
N THR A 58 -14.97 -5.48 12.01
CA THR A 58 -14.76 -5.36 10.56
C THR A 58 -13.31 -5.70 10.23
N LYS A 59 -13.10 -6.85 9.58
CA LYS A 59 -11.76 -7.36 9.22
C LYS A 59 -11.37 -6.99 7.79
N ARG A 60 -10.09 -7.19 7.47
CA ARG A 60 -9.53 -7.06 6.10
C ARG A 60 -9.74 -5.69 5.47
N GLN A 61 -9.64 -4.63 6.26
CA GLN A 61 -9.92 -3.24 5.84
C GLN A 61 -8.73 -2.56 5.15
N GLY A 62 -7.60 -3.24 5.02
CA GLY A 62 -6.48 -2.78 4.22
C GLY A 62 -5.15 -3.31 4.75
N LEU A 63 -4.27 -3.65 3.83
CA LEU A 63 -2.92 -4.07 4.16
C LEU A 63 -2.06 -2.83 4.42
N ARG A 64 -1.34 -2.81 5.54
CA ARG A 64 -0.49 -1.69 5.94
C ARG A 64 0.94 -2.17 6.18
N ILE A 65 1.88 -1.42 5.63
CA ILE A 65 3.32 -1.55 5.88
C ILE A 65 3.77 -0.24 6.50
N ILE A 66 4.35 -0.32 7.69
CA ILE A 66 4.86 0.81 8.47
C ILE A 66 6.37 0.67 8.51
N PHE A 67 7.05 1.75 8.14
CA PHE A 67 8.50 1.82 8.12
C PHE A 67 9.04 2.54 9.37
N THR A 68 10.32 2.32 9.69
CA THR A 68 10.97 2.85 10.90
C THR A 68 11.09 4.38 10.92
N ASP A 69 11.06 5.02 9.75
CA ASP A 69 11.07 6.47 9.55
C ASP A 69 9.67 7.11 9.69
N ALA A 70 8.68 6.34 10.13
CA ALA A 70 7.26 6.70 10.19
C ALA A 70 6.56 6.86 8.81
N SER A 71 7.21 6.44 7.72
CA SER A 71 6.55 6.29 6.42
C SER A 71 5.57 5.11 6.42
N ARG A 72 4.56 5.16 5.56
CA ARG A 72 3.52 4.13 5.44
C ARG A 72 3.14 3.84 4.00
N LEU A 73 2.88 2.57 3.72
CA LEU A 73 2.19 2.11 2.52
C LEU A 73 0.91 1.38 2.92
N ILE A 74 -0.20 1.71 2.25
CA ILE A 74 -1.50 1.11 2.52
C ILE A 74 -2.12 0.66 1.20
N PHE A 75 -2.59 -0.58 1.16
CA PHE A 75 -3.30 -1.17 0.03
C PHE A 75 -4.72 -1.50 0.44
N ARG A 76 -5.69 -1.00 -0.32
CA ARG A 76 -7.11 -1.25 -0.06
C ARG A 76 -7.83 -1.69 -1.32
N LEU A 77 -8.47 -2.85 -1.25
CA LEU A 77 -9.45 -3.27 -2.25
C LEU A 77 -10.79 -2.63 -1.91
N SER A 78 -11.23 -1.69 -2.75
CA SER A 78 -12.48 -0.94 -2.60
C SER A 78 -13.47 -1.39 -3.67
N ALA A 79 -14.75 -1.47 -3.30
CA ALA A 79 -15.87 -1.70 -4.23
C ALA A 79 -15.65 -2.87 -5.21
N SER A 80 -15.58 -4.10 -4.69
CA SER A 80 -15.62 -5.30 -5.53
C SER A 80 -17.06 -5.68 -5.86
N SER A 81 -17.48 -5.48 -7.10
CA SER A 81 -18.62 -6.19 -7.67
C SER A 81 -18.13 -7.40 -8.47
N HIS A 82 -19.04 -8.25 -8.95
CA HIS A 82 -18.68 -9.32 -9.89
C HIS A 82 -18.03 -8.81 -11.18
N VAL A 83 -18.20 -7.52 -11.50
CA VAL A 83 -17.80 -6.93 -12.78
C VAL A 83 -16.50 -6.13 -12.66
N ARG A 84 -16.30 -5.43 -11.55
CA ARG A 84 -15.18 -4.49 -11.38
C ARG A 84 -14.73 -4.40 -9.93
N ALA A 85 -13.42 -4.23 -9.75
CA ALA A 85 -12.79 -3.88 -8.48
C ALA A 85 -11.89 -2.65 -8.64
N THR A 86 -11.71 -1.92 -7.54
CA THR A 86 -10.76 -0.80 -7.46
C THR A 86 -9.71 -1.09 -6.40
N LEU A 87 -8.44 -1.14 -6.79
CA LEU A 87 -7.33 -1.25 -5.85
C LEU A 87 -6.72 0.14 -5.64
N ARG A 88 -6.69 0.58 -4.38
CA ARG A 88 -6.14 1.87 -3.97
C ARG A 88 -4.84 1.68 -3.21
N ILE A 89 -3.82 2.44 -3.61
CA ILE A 89 -2.51 2.49 -2.96
C ILE A 89 -2.33 3.89 -2.38
N TYR A 90 -2.10 3.96 -1.07
CA TYR A 90 -1.76 5.18 -0.36
C TYR A 90 -0.31 5.10 0.08
N ALA A 91 0.44 6.17 -0.19
CA ALA A 91 1.81 6.36 0.27
C ALA A 91 1.87 7.60 1.14
N GLU A 92 2.57 7.49 2.26
CA GLU A 92 2.74 8.57 3.21
C GLU A 92 4.19 8.57 3.69
N SER A 93 4.79 9.74 3.72
CA SER A 93 6.14 9.97 4.24
C SER A 93 6.06 11.03 5.32
N TYR A 94 6.55 10.72 6.51
CA TYR A 94 6.67 11.70 7.57
C TYR A 94 7.94 12.53 7.36
N GLU A 95 7.85 13.85 7.48
CA GLU A 95 9.00 14.74 7.39
C GLU A 95 9.00 15.70 8.58
N LYS A 96 10.01 15.56 9.45
CA LYS A 96 10.15 16.38 10.65
C LYS A 96 10.85 17.70 10.35
N ASP A 97 11.74 17.73 9.36
CA ASP A 97 12.59 18.88 9.05
C ASP A 97 11.81 19.93 8.24
N PRO A 98 11.56 21.14 8.81
CA PRO A 98 10.81 22.18 8.11
C PRO A 98 11.44 22.62 6.80
N SER A 99 12.76 22.51 6.66
CA SER A 99 13.46 22.89 5.41
C SER A 99 13.10 21.98 4.23
N LYS A 100 12.48 20.83 4.50
CA LYS A 100 12.07 19.84 3.49
C LYS A 100 10.56 19.86 3.21
N HIS A 101 9.79 20.71 3.90
CA HIS A 101 8.32 20.75 3.77
C HIS A 101 7.85 21.35 2.43
N GLU A 102 8.67 22.16 1.78
CA GLU A 102 8.34 22.75 0.46
C GLU A 102 8.69 21.83 -0.72
N LYS A 103 9.14 20.60 -0.46
CA LYS A 103 9.42 19.63 -1.52
C LYS A 103 8.14 19.19 -2.20
N GLU A 104 8.23 18.98 -3.51
CA GLU A 104 7.12 18.49 -4.31
C GLU A 104 6.69 17.08 -3.83
N PRO A 105 5.41 16.86 -3.49
CA PRO A 105 4.95 15.59 -2.92
C PRO A 105 5.19 14.36 -3.79
N GLN A 106 5.03 14.43 -5.11
CA GLN A 106 5.31 13.28 -5.99
C GLN A 106 6.77 12.88 -5.94
N ALA A 107 7.71 13.83 -5.88
CA ALA A 107 9.14 13.55 -5.73
C ALA A 107 9.45 12.89 -4.38
N VAL A 108 8.82 13.35 -3.30
CA VAL A 108 8.99 12.75 -1.96
C VAL A 108 8.40 11.33 -1.89
N LEU A 109 7.24 11.11 -2.49
CA LEU A 109 6.52 9.84 -2.42
C LEU A 109 6.94 8.82 -3.48
N SER A 110 7.61 9.24 -4.55
CA SER A 110 8.05 8.38 -5.66
C SER A 110 8.79 7.11 -5.21
N PRO A 111 9.73 7.17 -4.26
CA PRO A 111 10.42 5.97 -3.77
C PRO A 111 9.47 4.95 -3.11
N LEU A 112 8.55 5.43 -2.25
CA LEU A 112 7.54 4.58 -1.61
C LEU A 112 6.58 3.97 -2.64
N ILE A 113 6.15 4.76 -3.63
CA ILE A 113 5.30 4.28 -4.71
C ILE A 113 6.02 3.19 -5.51
N ALA A 114 7.31 3.37 -5.84
CA ALA A 114 8.08 2.35 -6.55
C ALA A 114 8.16 1.03 -5.77
N ILE A 115 8.35 1.10 -4.45
CA ILE A 115 8.29 -0.08 -3.56
C ILE A 115 6.92 -0.73 -3.66
N ALA A 116 5.84 0.06 -3.53
CA ALA A 116 4.48 -0.43 -3.54
C ALA A 116 4.12 -1.16 -4.83
N LEU A 117 4.51 -0.60 -5.97
CA LEU A 117 4.28 -1.20 -7.29
C LEU A 117 5.07 -2.51 -7.43
N LYS A 118 6.34 -2.53 -6.99
CA LYS A 118 7.19 -3.71 -7.06
C LYS A 118 6.67 -4.88 -6.21
N ILE A 119 6.28 -4.63 -4.95
CA ILE A 119 5.83 -5.71 -4.05
C ILE A 119 4.43 -6.22 -4.41
N SER A 120 3.56 -5.35 -4.93
CA SER A 120 2.21 -5.75 -5.38
C SER A 120 2.19 -6.39 -6.76
N GLN A 121 3.23 -6.16 -7.58
CA GLN A 121 3.33 -6.59 -8.98
C GLN A 121 2.08 -6.20 -9.79
N ILE A 122 1.48 -5.06 -9.44
CA ILE A 122 0.18 -4.67 -9.97
C ILE A 122 0.24 -4.43 -11.48
N HIS A 123 1.36 -3.91 -12.01
CA HIS A 123 1.51 -3.65 -13.44
C HIS A 123 1.63 -4.96 -14.22
N GLU A 124 2.47 -5.89 -13.76
CA GLU A 124 2.68 -7.20 -14.37
C GLU A 124 1.41 -8.04 -14.38
N ARG A 125 0.64 -7.98 -13.28
CA ARG A 125 -0.58 -8.76 -13.10
C ARG A 125 -1.80 -8.19 -13.82
N THR A 126 -1.86 -6.88 -14.00
CA THR A 126 -3.04 -6.21 -14.60
C THR A 126 -2.81 -5.69 -16.01
N GLY A 127 -1.56 -5.66 -16.49
CA GLY A 127 -1.17 -5.03 -17.75
C GLY A 127 -1.28 -3.49 -17.74
N ARG A 128 -1.61 -2.88 -16.61
CA ARG A 128 -1.69 -1.41 -16.46
C ARG A 128 -0.28 -0.83 -16.45
N LYS A 129 -0.09 0.30 -17.13
CA LYS A 129 1.16 1.08 -17.12
C LYS A 129 1.22 2.12 -15.99
N GLY A 130 0.11 2.38 -15.34
CA GLY A 130 -0.03 3.40 -14.30
C GLY A 130 -1.43 3.41 -13.68
N PRO A 131 -1.63 4.20 -12.62
CA PRO A 131 -2.93 4.36 -11.99
C PRO A 131 -3.92 5.07 -12.94
N THR A 132 -5.21 4.85 -12.70
CA THR A 132 -6.30 5.58 -13.37
C THR A 132 -6.44 6.99 -12.79
N VAL A 133 -6.28 7.13 -11.47
CA VAL A 133 -6.37 8.41 -10.76
C VAL A 133 -5.20 8.55 -9.77
N ILE A 134 -4.67 9.76 -9.69
CA ILE A 134 -3.70 10.19 -8.67
C ILE A 134 -4.34 11.37 -7.92
N THR A 135 -4.23 11.36 -6.61
CA THR A 135 -4.70 12.41 -5.69
C THR A 135 -3.65 12.61 -4.63
#